data_AF-A0A1Y2AJE6-F1
#
_entry.id   AF-A0A1Y2AJE6-F1
#
_cell.length_a   1.000
_cell.length_b   1.000
_cell.length_c   1.000
_cell.angle_alpha   90.00
_cell.angle_beta   90.00
_cell.angle_gamma   90.00
#
_symmetry.space_group_name_H-M   'P 1'
#
loop_
_entity.id
_entity.type
_entity.pdbx_description
1 polymer ?
#
loop_
_entity_poly.entity_id
_entity_poly.type
_entity_poly.pdbx_seq_one_letter_code
_entity_poly.pdbx_strand_id
1 'polypeptide(L)'
;MALISALIYLIIIIFKFKTRLIPPPLRLKTEKEYQEDLEIVKKHLGEEASKNLQTVKENPNLKQYLIITAHPDDEIMFFAPTIIGLRKQGFKVKILCLSTGNYDKKGEIREVEIKNCVKLLGVTEENVTVLDHPGLQDNPKQFWYPTAVSKVISEHINPDISAIITFDRMGISGHVNHRSVYEGIRYYINQNGNKAMPAVFTLKTVSVLRKYSSIFDTIFSLNAFLMPHAYSVGDRALFVSGLDEIYLAQKAMRQHKSQMVWFRWLYILFSRYMAINELTRINN
;
A
#
# COMPACT_ATOMS: atom_id res chain seq x y z
N MET A 1 -4.49 -38.25 -13.16
CA MET A 1 -3.32 -38.57 -12.31
C MET A 1 -2.44 -37.36 -11.99
N ALA A 2 -2.23 -36.40 -12.89
CA ALA A 2 -1.41 -35.20 -12.63
C ALA A 2 -1.96 -34.25 -11.53
N LEU A 3 -3.29 -34.08 -11.42
CA LEU A 3 -3.90 -33.23 -10.39
C LEU A 3 -3.73 -33.77 -8.96
N ILE A 4 -3.78 -35.10 -8.80
CA ILE A 4 -3.60 -35.76 -7.51
C ILE A 4 -2.12 -35.68 -7.08
N SER A 5 -1.20 -35.78 -8.03
CA SER A 5 0.24 -35.56 -7.82
C SER A 5 0.55 -34.12 -7.35
N ALA A 6 -0.08 -33.11 -7.96
CA ALA A 6 0.11 -31.70 -7.57
C ALA A 6 -0.46 -31.40 -6.17
N LEU A 7 -1.61 -31.99 -5.82
CA LEU A 7 -2.22 -31.83 -4.50
C LEU A 7 -1.37 -32.50 -3.40
N ILE A 8 -0.79 -33.67 -3.69
CA ILE A 8 0.13 -34.37 -2.80
C ILE A 8 1.43 -33.57 -2.64
N TYR A 9 1.98 -33.00 -3.71
CA TYR A 9 3.15 -32.12 -3.63
C TYR A 9 2.89 -30.86 -2.82
N LEU A 10 1.70 -30.25 -2.96
CA LEU A 10 1.28 -29.09 -2.17
C LEU A 10 1.13 -29.44 -0.68
N ILE A 11 0.55 -30.60 -0.36
CA ILE A 11 0.42 -31.10 1.02
C ILE A 11 1.80 -31.40 1.62
N ILE A 12 2.72 -31.98 0.83
CA ILE A 12 4.10 -32.23 1.26
C ILE A 12 4.83 -30.92 1.51
N ILE A 13 4.68 -29.89 0.67
CA ILE A 13 5.26 -28.55 0.91
C ILE A 13 4.68 -27.94 2.20
N ILE A 14 3.36 -28.01 2.40
CA ILE A 14 2.70 -27.51 3.61
C ILE A 14 3.20 -28.23 4.87
N PHE A 15 3.45 -29.54 4.80
CA PHE A 15 3.96 -30.32 5.94
C PHE A 15 5.48 -30.19 6.15
N LYS A 16 6.27 -30.02 5.09
CA LYS A 16 7.74 -29.85 5.19
C LYS A 16 8.12 -28.45 5.72
N PHE A 17 7.25 -27.45 5.53
CA PHE A 17 7.41 -26.09 6.09
C PHE A 17 6.68 -25.87 7.44
N LYS A 18 6.11 -26.93 8.03
CA LYS A 18 5.23 -26.86 9.21
C LYS A 18 5.91 -26.47 10.54
N THR A 19 7.20 -26.08 10.56
CA THR A 19 7.88 -25.71 11.80
C THR A 19 8.31 -24.24 11.92
N ARG A 20 8.08 -23.36 10.95
CA ARG A 20 8.25 -21.89 11.14
C ARG A 20 7.26 -21.02 10.33
N LEU A 21 5.99 -21.44 10.24
CA LEU A 21 4.96 -20.77 9.43
C LEU A 21 4.24 -19.60 10.10
N ILE A 22 4.70 -19.15 11.27
CA ILE A 22 4.15 -17.97 11.95
C ILE A 22 5.32 -17.02 12.22
N PRO A 23 5.57 -16.00 11.39
CA PRO A 23 6.48 -14.95 11.79
C PRO A 23 5.86 -14.26 13.02
N PRO A 24 6.63 -14.07 14.11
CA PRO A 24 6.13 -13.47 15.33
C PRO A 24 5.49 -12.10 15.06
N PRO A 25 4.63 -11.58 15.95
CA PRO A 25 4.09 -10.23 15.81
C PRO A 25 5.24 -9.27 15.51
N LEU A 26 5.03 -8.36 14.56
CA LEU A 26 5.97 -7.27 14.27
C LEU A 26 5.90 -6.31 15.46
N ARG A 27 6.65 -6.71 16.48
CA ARG A 27 7.14 -5.86 17.54
C ARG A 27 8.23 -5.01 16.91
N LEU A 28 8.33 -3.73 17.32
CA LEU A 28 9.54 -2.96 17.05
C LEU A 28 10.70 -3.74 17.65
N LYS A 29 11.49 -4.35 16.77
CA LYS A 29 12.70 -5.04 17.16
C LYS A 29 13.58 -4.00 17.84
N THR A 30 13.98 -4.31 19.06
CA THR A 30 15.05 -3.58 19.73
C THR A 30 16.28 -3.57 18.81
N GLU A 31 17.16 -2.58 18.97
CA GLU A 31 18.39 -2.53 18.17
C GLU A 31 19.15 -3.87 18.20
N LYS A 32 19.12 -4.55 19.36
CA LYS A 32 19.67 -5.89 19.52
C LYS A 32 19.00 -6.94 18.61
N GLU A 33 17.67 -7.00 18.59
CA GLU A 33 16.92 -7.93 17.73
C GLU A 33 17.11 -7.62 16.23
N TYR A 34 17.35 -6.35 15.88
CA TYR A 34 17.68 -5.94 14.51
C TYR A 34 19.10 -6.36 14.09
N GLN A 35 20.09 -6.24 14.99
CA GLN A 35 21.45 -6.75 14.73
C GLN A 35 21.49 -8.28 14.64
N GLU A 36 20.68 -8.99 15.43
CA GLU A 36 20.53 -10.45 15.34
C GLU A 36 19.91 -10.88 14.00
N ASP A 37 18.90 -10.17 13.51
CA ASP A 37 18.34 -10.39 12.17
C ASP A 37 19.36 -10.15 11.06
N LEU A 38 20.16 -9.08 11.18
CA LEU A 38 21.18 -8.74 10.21
C LEU A 38 22.25 -9.83 10.10
N GLU A 39 22.65 -10.42 11.22
CA GLU A 39 23.55 -11.58 11.28
C GLU A 39 22.90 -12.84 10.68
N ILE A 40 21.61 -13.06 10.94
CA ILE A 40 20.87 -14.19 10.35
C ILE A 40 20.76 -14.03 8.83
N VAL A 41 20.40 -12.84 8.35
CA VAL A 41 20.31 -12.52 6.92
C VAL A 41 21.69 -12.61 6.27
N LYS A 42 22.73 -12.11 6.92
CA LYS A 42 24.12 -12.25 6.46
C LYS A 42 24.53 -13.72 6.32
N LYS A 43 24.20 -14.54 7.31
CA LYS A 43 24.55 -15.96 7.38
C LYS A 43 23.79 -16.82 6.36
N HIS A 44 22.53 -16.52 6.06
CA HIS A 44 21.68 -17.39 5.23
C HIS A 44 21.40 -16.84 3.83
N LEU A 45 21.49 -15.52 3.65
CA LEU A 45 21.16 -14.82 2.40
C LEU A 45 22.36 -14.02 1.84
N GLY A 46 23.49 -14.02 2.56
CA GLY A 46 24.75 -13.42 2.12
C GLY A 46 24.95 -11.97 2.52
N GLU A 47 26.19 -11.48 2.35
CA GLU A 47 26.57 -10.11 2.74
C GLU A 47 25.78 -9.02 2.00
N GLU A 48 25.40 -9.26 0.74
CA GLU A 48 24.64 -8.31 -0.08
C GLU A 48 23.21 -8.11 0.45
N ALA A 49 22.53 -9.20 0.83
CA ALA A 49 21.19 -9.13 1.43
C ALA A 49 21.21 -8.44 2.81
N SER A 50 22.27 -8.65 3.59
CA SER A 50 22.47 -7.97 4.88
C SER A 50 22.74 -6.48 4.69
N LYS A 51 23.59 -6.10 3.72
CA LYS A 51 23.80 -4.70 3.33
C LYS A 51 22.50 -4.04 2.87
N ASN A 52 21.69 -4.72 2.07
CA ASN A 52 20.40 -4.21 1.60
C ASN A 52 19.43 -3.94 2.77
N LEU A 53 19.41 -4.81 3.79
CA LEU A 53 18.61 -4.62 4.99
C LEU A 53 19.15 -3.48 5.88
N GLN A 54 20.47 -3.31 5.98
CA GLN A 54 21.11 -2.17 6.67
C GLN A 54 20.88 -0.85 5.95
N THR A 55 20.84 -0.83 4.62
CA THR A 55 20.57 0.39 3.83
C THR A 55 19.14 0.90 3.94
N VAL A 56 18.23 0.15 4.58
CA VAL A 56 16.88 0.63 4.93
C VAL A 56 16.91 1.63 6.11
N LYS A 57 18.06 1.84 6.76
CA LYS A 57 18.27 2.95 7.71
C LYS A 57 18.18 4.27 6.94
N GLU A 58 17.15 5.06 7.25
CA GLU A 58 16.68 6.18 6.44
C GLU A 58 17.81 7.15 6.05
N ASN A 59 18.10 7.24 4.74
CA ASN A 59 18.98 8.26 4.19
C ASN A 59 18.17 9.57 3.99
N PRO A 60 18.59 10.70 4.58
CA PRO A 60 17.85 11.96 4.52
C PRO A 60 17.74 12.55 3.09
N ASN A 61 18.50 12.05 2.11
CA ASN A 61 18.42 12.46 0.70
C ASN A 61 17.52 11.56 -0.17
N LEU A 62 16.70 10.69 0.44
CA LEU A 62 15.81 9.79 -0.31
C LEU A 62 14.60 10.55 -0.87
N LYS A 63 14.30 10.29 -2.15
CA LYS A 63 13.06 10.74 -2.80
C LYS A 63 11.85 10.29 -1.99
N GLN A 64 10.98 11.24 -1.63
CA GLN A 64 9.77 10.96 -0.86
C GLN A 64 8.58 10.71 -1.78
N TYR A 65 7.79 9.68 -1.48
CA TYR A 65 6.54 9.36 -2.16
C TYR A 65 5.37 9.57 -1.20
N LEU A 66 4.40 10.37 -1.59
CA LEU A 66 3.20 10.64 -0.80
C LEU A 66 2.02 9.82 -1.33
N ILE A 67 1.49 8.93 -0.51
CA ILE A 67 0.27 8.18 -0.79
C ILE A 67 -0.89 8.92 -0.13
N ILE A 68 -1.90 9.28 -0.91
CA ILE A 68 -3.08 9.99 -0.42
C ILE A 68 -4.29 9.06 -0.49
N THR A 69 -4.89 8.81 0.67
CA THR A 69 -6.08 7.95 0.82
C THR A 69 -7.26 8.72 1.41
N ALA A 70 -8.47 8.18 1.28
CA ALA A 70 -9.66 8.82 1.82
C ALA A 70 -9.89 8.39 3.28
N HIS A 71 -9.70 7.11 3.57
CA HIS A 71 -10.04 6.51 4.86
C HIS A 71 -8.91 5.63 5.39
N PRO A 72 -8.87 5.39 6.71
CA PRO A 72 -8.02 4.36 7.28
C PRO A 72 -8.46 3.00 6.74
N ASP A 73 -7.53 2.15 6.32
CA ASP A 73 -7.66 0.85 5.62
C ASP A 73 -7.36 0.90 4.12
N ASP A 74 -7.61 2.02 3.46
CA ASP A 74 -7.32 2.20 2.03
C ASP A 74 -5.86 1.93 1.70
N GLU A 75 -4.94 2.35 2.59
CA GLU A 75 -3.51 2.26 2.37
C GLU A 75 -3.05 0.82 2.17
N ILE A 76 -3.68 -0.11 2.90
CA ILE A 76 -3.35 -1.52 2.84
C ILE A 76 -4.29 -2.30 1.93
N MET A 77 -5.56 -1.92 1.85
CA MET A 77 -6.51 -2.55 0.93
C MET A 77 -6.10 -2.37 -0.52
N PHE A 78 -5.57 -1.20 -0.86
CA PHE A 78 -5.38 -0.80 -2.25
C PHE A 78 -3.92 -0.57 -2.62
N PHE A 79 -3.09 -0.07 -1.70
CA PHE A 79 -1.73 0.39 -2.00
C PHE A 79 -0.62 -0.48 -1.38
N ALA A 80 -0.95 -1.63 -0.79
CA ALA A 80 0.08 -2.48 -0.15
C ALA A 80 1.24 -2.86 -1.09
N PRO A 81 1.02 -3.34 -2.34
CA PRO A 81 2.12 -3.60 -3.29
C PRO A 81 2.98 -2.37 -3.55
N THR A 82 2.37 -1.20 -3.74
CA THR A 82 3.10 0.06 -3.95
C THR A 82 3.91 0.47 -2.72
N ILE A 83 3.34 0.43 -1.51
CA ILE A 83 4.05 0.79 -0.26
C ILE A 83 5.26 -0.12 -0.08
N ILE A 84 5.05 -1.43 -0.16
CA ILE A 84 6.11 -2.44 0.05
C ILE A 84 7.20 -2.28 -1.01
N GLY A 85 6.81 -2.15 -2.29
CA GLY A 85 7.76 -2.01 -3.39
C GLY A 85 8.62 -0.75 -3.29
N LEU A 86 8.02 0.40 -2.95
CA LEU A 86 8.77 1.64 -2.74
C LEU A 86 9.75 1.52 -1.55
N ARG A 87 9.31 0.93 -0.43
CA ARG A 87 10.18 0.70 0.73
C ARG A 87 11.34 -0.24 0.42
N LYS A 88 11.13 -1.31 -0.36
CA LYS A 88 12.19 -2.23 -0.80
C LYS A 88 13.21 -1.57 -1.73
N GLN A 89 12.79 -0.56 -2.48
CA GLN A 89 13.69 0.28 -3.28
C GLN A 89 14.42 1.34 -2.45
N GLY A 90 14.22 1.36 -1.14
CA GLY A 90 14.83 2.31 -0.23
C GLY A 90 14.17 3.69 -0.24
N PHE A 91 13.01 3.88 -0.87
CA PHE A 91 12.34 5.18 -0.87
C PHE A 91 11.60 5.46 0.44
N LYS A 92 11.49 6.75 0.78
CA LYS A 92 10.68 7.20 1.92
C LYS A 92 9.22 7.30 1.48
N VAL A 93 8.34 6.62 2.22
CA VAL A 93 6.89 6.62 1.97
C VAL A 93 6.21 7.44 3.07
N LYS A 94 5.40 8.41 2.66
CA LYS A 94 4.49 9.17 3.51
C LYS A 94 3.04 8.84 3.15
N ILE A 95 2.16 8.83 4.15
CA ILE A 95 0.73 8.55 3.98
C ILE A 95 -0.06 9.72 4.54
N LEU A 96 -0.94 10.28 3.72
CA LEU A 96 -1.91 11.29 4.10
C LEU A 96 -3.32 10.71 3.91
N CYS A 97 -3.99 10.42 5.02
CA CYS A 97 -5.35 9.96 5.06
C CYS A 97 -6.28 11.15 5.33
N LEU A 98 -7.18 11.46 4.39
CA LEU A 98 -7.93 12.72 4.40
C LEU A 98 -9.11 12.76 5.38
N SER A 99 -9.47 11.61 5.96
CA SER A 99 -10.49 11.50 7.00
C SER A 99 -10.09 10.46 8.04
N THR A 100 -10.62 10.55 9.25
CA THR A 100 -10.49 9.50 10.27
C THR A 100 -11.37 8.28 9.99
N GLY A 101 -12.16 8.28 8.90
CA GLY A 101 -13.14 7.21 8.64
C GLY A 101 -14.22 7.16 9.71
N ASN A 102 -14.67 8.29 10.24
CA ASN A 102 -15.53 8.32 11.43
C ASN A 102 -17.03 8.10 11.17
N TYR A 103 -17.44 7.59 9.99
CA TYR A 103 -18.85 7.38 9.66
C TYR A 103 -19.58 6.51 10.71
N ASP A 104 -18.91 5.47 11.21
CA ASP A 104 -19.43 4.56 12.24
C ASP A 104 -19.08 4.98 13.68
N LYS A 105 -18.63 6.23 13.90
CA LYS A 105 -18.13 6.74 15.20
C LYS A 105 -16.93 5.97 15.77
N LYS A 106 -16.03 5.54 14.89
CA LYS A 106 -14.83 4.74 15.23
C LYS A 106 -13.51 5.42 14.82
N GLY A 107 -13.52 6.71 14.53
CA GLY A 107 -12.38 7.45 13.98
C GLY A 107 -11.13 7.37 14.87
N GLU A 108 -11.29 7.55 16.19
CA GLU A 108 -10.18 7.44 17.15
C GLU A 108 -9.52 6.05 17.12
N ILE A 109 -10.32 4.99 17.02
CA ILE A 109 -9.82 3.62 16.93
C ILE A 109 -9.10 3.45 15.59
N ARG A 110 -9.72 3.87 14.48
CA ARG A 110 -9.20 3.71 13.12
C ARG A 110 -7.88 4.48 12.90
N GLU A 111 -7.69 5.61 13.56
CA GLU A 111 -6.42 6.35 13.53
C GLU A 111 -5.27 5.55 14.17
N VAL A 112 -5.53 4.85 15.27
CA VAL A 112 -4.55 3.95 15.88
C VAL A 112 -4.30 2.72 14.99
N GLU A 113 -5.35 2.19 14.35
CA GLU A 113 -5.26 1.02 13.49
C GLU A 113 -4.38 1.26 12.26
N ILE A 114 -4.53 2.39 11.56
CA ILE A 114 -3.67 2.71 10.41
C ILE A 114 -2.20 2.89 10.82
N LYS A 115 -1.91 3.56 11.93
CA LYS A 115 -0.53 3.70 12.45
C LYS A 115 0.09 2.34 12.78
N ASN A 116 -0.68 1.44 13.38
CA ASN A 116 -0.23 0.07 13.62
C ASN A 116 -0.04 -0.72 12.32
N CYS A 117 -0.92 -0.55 11.34
CA CYS A 117 -0.86 -1.21 10.03
C CYS A 117 0.43 -0.86 9.27
N VAL A 118 0.69 0.43 9.08
CA VAL A 118 1.78 0.94 8.24
C VAL A 118 3.17 0.70 8.84
N LYS A 119 3.25 0.62 10.18
CA LYS A 119 4.45 0.22 10.92
C LYS A 119 4.94 -1.18 10.54
N LEU A 120 4.01 -2.09 10.21
CA LEU A 120 4.32 -3.43 9.74
C LEU A 120 5.00 -3.43 8.36
N LEU A 121 4.73 -2.39 7.56
CA LEU A 121 5.31 -2.19 6.23
C LEU A 121 6.63 -1.40 6.27
N GLY A 122 7.13 -1.09 7.48
CA GLY A 122 8.34 -0.31 7.68
C GLY A 122 8.13 1.20 7.52
N VAL A 123 6.90 1.71 7.57
CA VAL A 123 6.62 3.16 7.58
C VAL A 123 6.50 3.63 9.03
N THR A 124 7.28 4.65 9.41
CA THR A 124 7.25 5.20 10.77
C THR A 124 5.98 6.03 11.00
N GLU A 125 5.58 6.15 12.26
CA GLU A 125 4.34 6.85 12.65
C GLU A 125 4.40 8.34 12.28
N GLU A 126 5.57 8.99 12.31
CA GLU A 126 5.69 10.39 11.89
C GLU A 126 5.47 10.62 10.38
N ASN A 127 5.52 9.55 9.58
CA ASN A 127 5.24 9.62 8.15
C ASN A 127 3.77 9.34 7.82
N VAL A 128 2.90 9.19 8.82
CA VAL A 128 1.47 8.94 8.63
C VAL A 128 0.64 10.04 9.30
N THR A 129 -0.08 10.80 8.48
CA THR A 129 -1.01 11.84 8.93
C THR A 129 -2.42 11.40 8.63
N VAL A 130 -3.29 11.44 9.63
CA VAL A 130 -4.73 11.19 9.51
C VAL A 130 -5.45 12.45 9.91
N LEU A 131 -6.35 12.93 9.05
CA LEU A 131 -7.03 14.21 9.26
C LEU A 131 -8.44 14.01 9.80
N ASP A 132 -8.83 14.86 10.74
CA ASP A 132 -10.22 15.07 11.13
C ASP A 132 -10.72 16.43 10.65
N HIS A 133 -10.75 16.62 9.33
CA HIS A 133 -11.11 17.90 8.73
C HIS A 133 -12.64 18.00 8.58
N PRO A 134 -13.31 19.08 9.06
CA PRO A 134 -14.77 19.17 9.06
C PRO A 134 -15.39 19.14 7.66
N GLY A 135 -14.65 19.59 6.64
CA GLY A 135 -15.07 19.53 5.24
C GLY A 135 -14.79 18.20 4.51
N LEU A 136 -14.07 17.26 5.14
CA LEU A 136 -13.64 15.98 4.55
C LEU A 136 -14.08 14.78 5.41
N GLN A 137 -15.25 14.89 6.06
CA GLN A 137 -15.76 13.82 6.90
C GLN A 137 -16.20 12.60 6.07
N ASP A 138 -15.97 11.40 6.60
CA ASP A 138 -16.36 10.16 5.94
C ASP A 138 -17.88 10.06 5.78
N ASN A 139 -18.34 9.85 4.55
CA ASN A 139 -19.73 9.62 4.22
C ASN A 139 -19.80 8.95 2.82
N PRO A 140 -20.31 7.72 2.71
CA PRO A 140 -20.33 6.99 1.44
C PRO A 140 -21.30 7.59 0.41
N LYS A 141 -22.09 8.61 0.77
CA LYS A 141 -23.09 9.25 -0.09
C LYS A 141 -22.81 10.73 -0.38
N GLN A 142 -21.75 11.31 0.17
CA GLN A 142 -21.46 12.73 0.03
C GLN A 142 -20.08 12.93 -0.59
N PHE A 143 -20.02 13.69 -1.68
CA PHE A 143 -18.75 14.10 -2.26
C PHE A 143 -18.11 15.19 -1.40
N TRP A 144 -16.79 15.13 -1.28
CA TRP A 144 -16.00 16.28 -0.80
C TRP A 144 -15.78 17.27 -1.94
N TYR A 145 -15.74 18.55 -1.59
CA TYR A 145 -15.45 19.63 -2.54
C TYR A 145 -14.00 19.55 -3.01
N PRO A 146 -13.72 19.59 -4.33
CA PRO A 146 -12.37 19.56 -4.86
C PRO A 146 -11.45 20.65 -4.31
N THR A 147 -12.00 21.84 -4.02
CA THR A 147 -11.28 22.97 -3.41
C THR A 147 -10.80 22.65 -2.00
N ALA A 148 -11.62 22.00 -1.17
CA ALA A 148 -11.24 21.59 0.19
C ALA A 148 -10.13 20.55 0.16
N VAL A 149 -10.28 19.52 -0.68
CA VAL A 149 -9.26 18.49 -0.89
C VAL A 149 -7.95 19.11 -1.40
N SER A 150 -8.02 19.94 -2.45
CA SER A 150 -6.85 20.64 -3.00
C SER A 150 -6.14 21.51 -1.96
N LYS A 151 -6.88 22.20 -1.09
CA LYS A 151 -6.29 23.04 -0.04
C LYS A 151 -5.50 22.18 0.94
N VAL A 152 -6.12 21.12 1.46
CA VAL A 152 -5.46 20.18 2.38
C VAL A 152 -4.21 19.56 1.74
N ILE A 153 -4.29 19.15 0.48
CA ILE A 153 -3.15 18.61 -0.26
C ILE A 153 -2.01 19.63 -0.35
N SER A 154 -2.32 20.89 -0.67
CA SER A 154 -1.30 21.94 -0.77
C SER A 154 -0.57 22.23 0.54
N GLU A 155 -1.22 22.02 1.69
CA GLU A 155 -0.64 22.19 3.03
C GLU A 155 0.31 21.04 3.42
N HIS A 156 0.20 19.88 2.77
CA HIS A 156 0.98 18.67 3.07
C HIS A 156 2.02 18.33 2.01
N ILE A 157 2.09 19.10 0.92
CA ILE A 157 3.14 18.97 -0.09
C ILE A 157 4.34 19.83 0.29
N ASN A 158 5.54 19.27 0.13
CA ASN A 158 6.80 19.97 0.29
C ASN A 158 7.74 19.60 -0.86
N PRO A 159 8.84 20.36 -1.08
CA PRO A 159 9.76 20.15 -2.20
C PRO A 159 10.44 18.78 -2.26
N ASP A 160 10.50 18.03 -1.15
CA ASP A 160 11.15 16.71 -1.10
C ASP A 160 10.25 15.60 -1.68
N ILE A 161 8.95 15.86 -1.85
CA ILE A 161 8.00 14.92 -2.42
C ILE A 161 8.22 14.84 -3.92
N SER A 162 8.73 13.69 -4.37
CA SER A 162 8.97 13.42 -5.79
C SER A 162 7.70 12.99 -6.53
N ALA A 163 6.81 12.27 -5.86
CA ALA A 163 5.55 11.85 -6.46
C ALA A 163 4.41 11.69 -5.45
N ILE A 164 3.19 11.94 -5.93
CA ILE A 164 1.92 11.68 -5.26
C ILE A 164 1.28 10.45 -5.90
N ILE A 165 0.75 9.55 -5.08
CA ILE A 165 0.05 8.34 -5.51
C ILE A 165 -1.34 8.34 -4.87
N THR A 166 -2.40 8.18 -5.67
CA THR A 166 -3.77 8.14 -5.15
C THR A 166 -4.72 7.35 -6.06
N PHE A 167 -6.03 7.45 -5.86
CA PHE A 167 -7.06 6.82 -6.65
C PHE A 167 -7.18 7.43 -8.06
N ASP A 168 -7.65 6.63 -9.02
CA ASP A 168 -8.10 7.16 -10.31
C ASP A 168 -9.53 7.72 -10.24
N ARG A 169 -10.01 8.25 -11.36
CA ARG A 169 -11.36 8.84 -11.52
C ARG A 169 -12.52 7.94 -11.09
N MET A 170 -12.33 6.62 -11.06
CA MET A 170 -13.37 5.65 -10.72
C MET A 170 -13.33 5.24 -9.24
N GLY A 171 -12.30 5.59 -8.48
CA GLY A 171 -12.27 5.38 -7.03
C GLY A 171 -12.34 3.91 -6.60
N ILE A 172 -11.78 3.00 -7.42
CA ILE A 172 -11.67 1.53 -7.22
C ILE A 172 -13.01 0.78 -7.19
N SER A 173 -13.87 1.09 -6.22
CA SER A 173 -15.22 0.54 -6.05
C SER A 173 -16.31 1.54 -6.43
N GLY A 174 -15.95 2.74 -6.88
CA GLY A 174 -16.90 3.84 -7.09
C GLY A 174 -17.17 4.68 -5.85
N HIS A 175 -16.42 4.49 -4.76
CA HIS A 175 -16.63 5.23 -3.51
C HIS A 175 -16.48 6.74 -3.75
N VAL A 176 -17.47 7.52 -3.31
CA VAL A 176 -17.56 8.96 -3.59
C VAL A 176 -16.35 9.73 -3.07
N ASN A 177 -15.88 9.43 -1.86
CA ASN A 177 -14.70 10.08 -1.28
C ASN A 177 -13.41 9.78 -2.06
N HIS A 178 -13.23 8.55 -2.58
CA HIS A 178 -12.06 8.20 -3.39
C HIS A 178 -12.04 9.01 -4.69
N ARG A 179 -13.21 9.16 -5.31
CA ARG A 179 -13.40 10.02 -6.49
C ARG A 179 -13.15 11.48 -6.15
N SER A 180 -13.61 11.96 -4.99
CA SER A 180 -13.29 13.31 -4.53
C SER A 180 -11.80 13.55 -4.31
N VAL A 181 -11.03 12.55 -3.87
CA VAL A 181 -9.56 12.67 -3.80
C VAL A 181 -8.97 12.90 -5.20
N TYR A 182 -9.40 12.11 -6.19
CA TYR A 182 -8.97 12.28 -7.58
C TYR A 182 -9.34 13.67 -8.14
N GLU A 183 -10.57 14.13 -7.93
CA GLU A 183 -11.01 15.46 -8.41
C GLU A 183 -10.27 16.60 -7.70
N GLY A 184 -9.98 16.46 -6.40
CA GLY A 184 -9.17 17.42 -5.66
C GLY A 184 -7.73 17.50 -6.16
N ILE A 185 -7.13 16.36 -6.52
CA ILE A 185 -5.82 16.30 -7.16
C ILE A 185 -5.84 16.96 -8.54
N ARG A 186 -6.86 16.69 -9.36
CA ARG A 186 -7.04 17.35 -10.67
C ARG A 186 -7.18 18.87 -10.52
N TYR A 187 -7.95 19.31 -9.54
CA TYR A 187 -8.09 20.72 -9.22
C TYR A 187 -6.73 21.33 -8.79
N TYR A 188 -6.01 20.66 -7.89
CA TYR A 188 -4.68 21.08 -7.43
C TYR A 188 -3.67 21.23 -8.58
N ILE A 189 -3.65 20.26 -9.50
CA ILE A 189 -2.84 20.29 -10.73
C ILE A 189 -3.19 21.51 -11.58
N ASN A 190 -4.48 21.72 -11.89
CA ASN A 190 -4.92 22.83 -12.73
C ASN A 190 -4.56 24.20 -12.12
N GLN A 191 -4.59 24.32 -10.79
CA GLN A 191 -4.21 25.57 -10.10
C GLN A 191 -2.69 25.83 -10.10
N ASN A 192 -1.87 24.79 -10.30
CA ASN A 192 -0.41 24.88 -10.17
C ASN A 192 0.35 24.46 -11.43
N GLY A 193 -0.31 24.27 -12.58
CA GLY A 193 0.26 23.68 -13.79
C GLY A 193 1.54 24.35 -14.33
N ASN A 194 1.80 25.61 -13.97
CA ASN A 194 3.02 26.36 -14.34
C ASN A 194 4.16 26.27 -13.31
N LYS A 195 3.98 25.58 -12.17
CA LYS A 195 4.97 25.44 -11.11
C LYS A 195 5.63 24.06 -11.16
N ALA A 196 6.84 23.96 -10.61
CA ALA A 196 7.44 22.66 -10.34
C ALA A 196 6.56 21.90 -9.34
N MET A 197 6.04 20.73 -9.74
CA MET A 197 5.14 19.90 -8.94
C MET A 197 5.65 18.46 -8.89
N PRO A 198 5.35 17.72 -7.81
CA PRO A 198 5.55 16.28 -7.77
C PRO A 198 4.81 15.59 -8.93
N ALA A 199 5.37 14.50 -9.45
CA ALA A 199 4.66 13.67 -10.42
C ALA A 199 3.41 13.05 -9.76
N VAL A 200 2.29 12.98 -10.47
CA VAL A 200 1.06 12.40 -9.91
C VAL A 200 0.71 11.10 -10.60
N PHE A 201 0.57 10.03 -9.81
CA PHE A 201 0.18 8.70 -10.25
C PHE A 201 -1.15 8.29 -9.64
N THR A 202 -1.94 7.59 -10.43
CA THR A 202 -3.25 7.09 -10.01
C THR A 202 -3.31 5.57 -10.12
N LEU A 203 -3.84 4.91 -9.08
CA LEU A 203 -4.08 3.48 -9.06
C LEU A 203 -5.27 3.16 -9.94
N LYS A 204 -5.04 2.31 -10.93
CA LYS A 204 -6.05 1.93 -11.91
C LYS A 204 -7.17 1.12 -11.29
N THR A 205 -8.40 1.58 -11.47
CA THR A 205 -9.61 0.83 -11.18
C THR A 205 -9.82 -0.27 -12.21
N VAL A 206 -10.13 -1.47 -11.74
CA VAL A 206 -10.38 -2.65 -12.58
C VAL A 206 -11.82 -3.13 -12.43
N SER A 207 -12.32 -3.89 -13.41
CA SER A 207 -13.64 -4.51 -13.32
C SER A 207 -13.74 -5.44 -12.11
N VAL A 208 -14.95 -5.65 -11.57
CA VAL A 208 -15.18 -6.52 -10.41
C VAL A 208 -14.67 -7.94 -10.65
N LEU A 209 -14.87 -8.47 -11.86
CA LEU A 209 -14.32 -9.78 -12.26
C LEU A 209 -12.81 -9.80 -12.10
N ARG A 210 -12.10 -8.82 -12.68
CA ARG A 210 -10.64 -8.73 -12.59
C ARG A 210 -10.17 -8.43 -11.16
N LYS A 211 -10.99 -7.74 -10.35
CA LYS A 211 -10.71 -7.43 -8.95
C LYS A 211 -10.61 -8.71 -8.11
N TYR A 212 -11.49 -9.68 -8.35
CA TYR A 212 -11.59 -10.91 -7.56
C TYR A 212 -11.08 -12.17 -8.29
N SER A 213 -10.53 -12.06 -9.50
CA SER A 213 -9.96 -13.18 -10.25
C SER A 213 -8.51 -13.50 -9.86
N SER A 214 -8.04 -13.10 -8.67
CA SER A 214 -6.60 -13.08 -8.31
C SER A 214 -5.83 -14.38 -8.52
N ILE A 215 -6.48 -15.56 -8.44
CA ILE A 215 -5.83 -16.86 -8.69
C ILE A 215 -5.63 -17.14 -10.20
N PHE A 216 -6.44 -16.55 -11.09
CA PHE A 216 -6.32 -16.74 -12.53
C PHE A 216 -5.57 -15.58 -13.23
N ASP A 217 -5.65 -14.35 -12.70
CA ASP A 217 -4.90 -13.20 -13.25
C ASP A 217 -3.39 -13.34 -12.98
N THR A 218 -3.00 -14.00 -11.88
CA THR A 218 -1.58 -14.32 -11.59
C THR A 218 -1.01 -15.46 -12.44
N ILE A 219 -1.83 -16.43 -12.87
CA ILE A 219 -1.41 -17.50 -13.80
C ILE A 219 -1.18 -16.92 -15.21
N PHE A 220 -2.02 -15.98 -15.69
CA PHE A 220 -1.73 -15.24 -16.92
C PHE A 220 -0.60 -14.20 -16.75
N SER A 221 -0.28 -13.86 -15.50
CA SER A 221 0.89 -13.07 -15.11
C SER A 221 2.08 -13.93 -14.67
N LEU A 222 2.19 -15.20 -15.09
CA LEU A 222 3.38 -16.03 -14.85
C LEU A 222 4.68 -15.36 -15.38
N ASN A 223 4.56 -14.51 -16.39
CA ASN A 223 5.65 -13.61 -16.83
C ASN A 223 5.97 -12.52 -15.80
N ALA A 224 5.00 -12.04 -15.01
CA ALA A 224 5.20 -11.05 -13.95
C ALA A 224 5.92 -11.61 -12.71
N PHE A 225 5.82 -12.91 -12.44
CA PHE A 225 6.64 -13.59 -11.41
C PHE A 225 8.14 -13.60 -11.78
N LEU A 226 8.47 -13.45 -13.06
CA LEU A 226 9.82 -13.29 -13.59
C LEU A 226 10.22 -11.81 -13.73
N MET A 227 9.32 -10.86 -13.46
CA MET A 227 9.62 -9.43 -13.57
C MET A 227 10.20 -8.86 -12.27
N PRO A 228 11.05 -7.82 -12.36
CA PRO A 228 11.49 -7.04 -11.20
C PRO A 228 10.29 -6.54 -10.39
N HIS A 229 10.39 -6.56 -9.06
CA HIS A 229 9.29 -6.29 -8.12
C HIS A 229 8.62 -4.91 -8.29
N ALA A 230 9.27 -3.98 -9.01
CA ALA A 230 8.59 -2.87 -9.63
C ALA A 230 9.20 -2.56 -11.00
N TYR A 231 8.34 -2.16 -11.94
CA TYR A 231 8.71 -1.80 -13.31
C TYR A 231 8.04 -0.50 -13.70
N SER A 232 8.79 0.45 -14.27
CA SER A 232 8.28 1.73 -14.73
C SER A 232 8.64 1.94 -16.20
N VAL A 233 7.66 2.24 -17.04
CA VAL A 233 7.85 2.60 -18.45
C VAL A 233 7.01 3.82 -18.78
N GLY A 234 7.69 4.91 -19.13
CA GLY A 234 7.07 6.20 -19.41
C GLY A 234 6.14 6.61 -18.26
N ASP A 235 4.86 6.77 -18.57
CA ASP A 235 3.81 7.21 -17.65
C ASP A 235 3.13 6.06 -16.88
N ARG A 236 3.74 4.88 -16.81
CA ARG A 236 3.17 3.72 -16.10
C ARG A 236 4.16 3.11 -15.13
N ALA A 237 3.66 2.73 -13.95
CA ALA A 237 4.42 1.94 -12.98
C ALA A 237 3.60 0.71 -12.55
N LEU A 238 4.27 -0.42 -12.40
CA LEU A 238 3.68 -1.69 -11.97
C LEU A 238 4.42 -2.17 -10.74
N PHE A 239 3.69 -2.48 -9.67
CA PHE A 239 4.20 -3.12 -8.47
C PHE A 239 3.56 -4.50 -8.34
N VAL A 240 4.38 -5.52 -8.12
CA VAL A 240 3.95 -6.92 -8.00
C VAL A 240 4.52 -7.50 -6.72
N SER A 241 3.64 -7.96 -5.84
CA SER A 241 4.00 -8.54 -4.55
C SER A 241 4.29 -10.03 -4.66
N GLY A 242 5.35 -10.47 -4.00
CA GLY A 242 5.63 -11.87 -3.69
C GLY A 242 4.65 -12.47 -2.66
N LEU A 243 4.70 -13.78 -2.45
CA LEU A 243 3.80 -14.47 -1.50
C LEU A 243 4.01 -14.01 -0.04
N ASP A 244 5.25 -13.73 0.34
CA ASP A 244 5.63 -13.18 1.63
C ASP A 244 5.10 -11.76 1.82
N GLU A 245 5.12 -10.94 0.78
CA GLU A 245 4.62 -9.57 0.78
C GLU A 245 3.08 -9.53 0.79
N ILE A 246 2.42 -10.43 0.07
CA ILE A 246 0.97 -10.63 0.17
C ILE A 246 0.62 -11.05 1.60
N TYR A 247 1.32 -12.03 2.17
CA TYR A 247 1.08 -12.45 3.55
C TYR A 247 1.31 -11.29 4.54
N LEU A 248 2.35 -10.48 4.35
CA LEU A 248 2.60 -9.28 5.14
C LEU A 248 1.44 -8.28 5.01
N ALA A 249 0.94 -8.03 3.80
CA ALA A 249 -0.18 -7.14 3.56
C ALA A 249 -1.46 -7.65 4.24
N GLN A 250 -1.74 -8.95 4.16
CA GLN A 250 -2.86 -9.58 4.86
C GLN A 250 -2.71 -9.50 6.38
N LYS A 251 -1.49 -9.67 6.92
CA LYS A 251 -1.20 -9.49 8.35
C LYS A 251 -1.37 -8.03 8.78
N ALA A 252 -1.01 -7.09 7.92
CA ALA A 252 -1.15 -5.66 8.18
C ALA A 252 -2.60 -5.20 8.13
N MET A 253 -3.38 -5.70 7.17
CA MET A 253 -4.82 -5.46 7.10
C MET A 253 -5.55 -5.90 8.38
N ARG A 254 -5.08 -6.94 9.07
CA ARG A 254 -5.65 -7.38 10.35
C ARG A 254 -5.43 -6.39 11.51
N GLN A 255 -4.63 -5.34 11.35
CA GLN A 255 -4.55 -4.26 12.34
C GLN A 255 -5.80 -3.38 12.33
N HIS A 256 -6.53 -3.33 11.21
CA HIS A 256 -7.84 -2.65 11.09
C HIS A 256 -8.98 -3.49 11.68
N LYS A 257 -8.83 -3.93 12.93
CA LYS A 257 -9.76 -4.83 13.62
C LYS A 257 -11.21 -4.31 13.57
N SER A 258 -11.40 -3.00 13.71
CA SER A 258 -12.69 -2.33 13.69
C SER A 258 -13.42 -2.43 12.35
N GLN A 259 -12.70 -2.80 11.28
CA GLN A 259 -13.15 -2.87 9.89
C GLN A 259 -13.17 -4.29 9.32
N MET A 260 -12.79 -5.29 10.13
CA MET A 260 -12.72 -6.71 9.72
C MET A 260 -14.09 -7.41 9.75
N VAL A 261 -14.97 -7.01 8.85
CA VAL A 261 -16.27 -7.65 8.59
C VAL A 261 -16.14 -8.84 7.61
N TRP A 262 -17.15 -9.69 7.51
CA TRP A 262 -17.07 -10.97 6.77
C TRP A 262 -16.58 -10.81 5.32
N PHE A 263 -17.08 -9.82 4.57
CA PHE A 263 -16.67 -9.59 3.18
C PHE A 263 -15.25 -9.04 3.05
N ARG A 264 -14.69 -8.49 4.13
CA ARG A 264 -13.29 -8.03 4.16
C ARG A 264 -12.33 -9.22 4.05
N TRP A 265 -12.68 -10.36 4.62
CA TRP A 265 -11.90 -11.60 4.47
C TRP A 265 -11.87 -12.08 3.03
N LEU A 266 -13.01 -11.99 2.32
CA LEU A 266 -13.05 -12.29 0.89
C LEU A 266 -12.14 -11.35 0.09
N TYR A 267 -12.15 -10.05 0.40
CA TYR A 267 -11.25 -9.09 -0.21
C TYR A 267 -9.77 -9.44 0.03
N ILE A 268 -9.40 -9.72 1.27
CA ILE A 268 -8.01 -10.04 1.65
C ILE A 268 -7.49 -11.28 0.93
N LEU A 269 -8.35 -12.28 0.73
CA LEU A 269 -7.98 -13.54 0.09
C LEU A 269 -7.96 -13.44 -1.44
N PHE A 270 -8.92 -12.72 -2.03
CA PHE A 270 -9.19 -12.78 -3.47
C PHE A 270 -8.92 -11.49 -4.23
N SER A 271 -8.70 -10.36 -3.57
CA SER A 271 -8.45 -9.10 -4.26
C SER A 271 -7.08 -9.09 -4.92
N ARG A 272 -7.05 -8.76 -6.22
CA ARG A 272 -5.79 -8.52 -6.92
C ARG A 272 -4.97 -7.37 -6.33
N TYR A 273 -5.60 -6.41 -5.66
CA TYR A 273 -4.88 -5.24 -5.11
C TYR A 273 -4.00 -5.60 -3.91
N MET A 274 -4.18 -6.78 -3.32
CA MET A 274 -3.23 -7.33 -2.34
C MET A 274 -1.92 -7.79 -2.99
N ALA A 275 -1.94 -8.01 -4.31
CA ALA A 275 -0.81 -8.58 -5.05
C ALA A 275 -0.25 -7.64 -6.14
N ILE A 276 -1.07 -6.80 -6.76
CA ILE A 276 -0.67 -6.02 -7.95
C ILE A 276 -1.24 -4.61 -7.87
N ASN A 277 -0.39 -3.62 -8.07
CA ASN A 277 -0.79 -2.23 -8.32
C ASN A 277 -0.31 -1.77 -9.70
N GLU A 278 -1.26 -1.42 -10.57
CA GLU A 278 -1.02 -0.75 -11.85
C GLU A 278 -1.25 0.75 -11.65
N LEU A 279 -0.18 1.54 -11.71
CA LEU A 279 -0.24 3.00 -11.59
C LEU A 279 -0.08 3.66 -12.97
N THR A 280 -0.82 4.73 -13.20
CA THR A 280 -0.69 5.57 -14.40
C THR A 280 -0.49 7.03 -14.00
N ARG A 281 0.52 7.66 -14.58
CA ARG A 281 0.78 9.09 -14.40
C ARG A 281 -0.34 9.88 -15.07
N ILE A 282 -0.80 10.93 -14.39
CA ILE A 282 -1.69 11.92 -14.99
C ILE A 282 -0.90 13.19 -15.26
N ASN A 283 -1.09 13.77 -16.44
CA ASN A 283 -0.37 14.96 -16.85
C ASN A 283 -1.00 16.22 -16.24
N ASN A 284 -0.13 17.20 -16.00
CA ASN A 284 -0.51 18.62 -15.93
C ASN A 284 -0.99 19.09 -17.31
#